data_AF-A0A535FWZ7-F1
#
_entry.id   AF-A0A535FWZ7-F1
#
_cell.length_a   1.000
_cell.length_b   1.000
_cell.length_c   1.000
_cell.angle_alpha   90.00
_cell.angle_beta   90.00
_cell.angle_gamma   90.00
#
_symmetry.space_group_name_H-M   'P 1'
#
loop_
_entity.id
_entity.type
_entity.pdbx_description
1 polymer ?
#
loop_
_entity_poly.entity_id
_entity_poly.type
_entity_poly.pdbx_seq_one_letter_code
_entity_poly.pdbx_strand_id
1 'polypeptide(L)'
;MHAAWLRKQSGQAVVIVAVAVLVLAGILALALDGGGIYLDKRQLQNAADSAALAGAELLMAVPATYPSIHNQAVGNLLKNLPGTSIAGTVCSPSCPNLKTIGLPGMSGIGSIGLGAGYFVEMSVTSSYTYQVSVWHTHPVAVAPIHGFQSTVTLAARATAQNANLPYAVVLLQDKPAYATFSNFNVNGTPGGISLQGPGGTNLSDHGGIFSNASIAPGNGTPSISFTGNAGDLWAVDESNTDRAALNAPNAVQGQQTSSPIPLAGSHLDFPNYPEPPPPAVSYNGKTVVNGTSYLCPGQYTNAISVQNGAIGILLPGVYQIQANGANIQGTLRTLTPDELPLVGQCATTVPVGADLGVIVEVRPDNTAGTTTCNKHIFSATATSTLTLTPSPRYFNISLYIEPMPGWQTTCTAAPLGTNVVRFAGGACYSIGGAIYGPADNMVLTGSGCGTGVGQIVAWTLLINGNGTVNETFDPTKLPYMKGLTQ
;
A
#
# COMPACT_ATOMS: atom_id res chain seq x y z
N MET A 1 -24.41 -84.63 -0.16
CA MET A 1 -23.00 -84.25 -0.01
C MET A 1 -22.56 -83.51 -1.26
N HIS A 2 -22.13 -82.27 -1.07
CA HIS A 2 -21.79 -81.26 -2.08
C HIS A 2 -20.44 -81.55 -2.75
N ALA A 3 -20.38 -81.78 -4.07
CA ALA A 3 -19.09 -81.81 -4.80
C ALA A 3 -19.20 -81.69 -6.34
N ALA A 4 -20.11 -80.87 -6.89
CA ALA A 4 -20.26 -80.80 -8.37
C ALA A 4 -20.26 -79.38 -8.97
N TRP A 5 -19.81 -78.35 -8.25
CA TRP A 5 -19.88 -76.95 -8.72
C TRP A 5 -18.53 -76.23 -8.88
N LEU A 6 -17.39 -76.94 -8.94
CA LEU A 6 -16.06 -76.31 -8.99
C LEU A 6 -15.27 -76.49 -10.31
N ARG A 7 -15.83 -77.17 -11.33
CA ARG A 7 -15.07 -77.54 -12.55
C ARG A 7 -15.39 -76.79 -13.84
N LYS A 8 -16.12 -75.67 -13.81
CA LYS A 8 -16.49 -74.88 -15.02
C LYS A 8 -16.08 -73.40 -15.04
N GLN A 9 -15.13 -72.98 -14.20
CA GLN A 9 -14.61 -71.59 -14.20
C GLN A 9 -13.08 -71.47 -14.42
N SER A 10 -12.37 -72.56 -14.73
CA SER A 10 -10.90 -72.58 -14.77
C SER A 10 -10.24 -71.78 -15.90
N GLY A 11 -10.99 -71.29 -16.89
CA GLY A 11 -10.49 -70.39 -17.95
C GLY A 11 -10.87 -68.92 -17.77
N GLN A 12 -12.01 -68.64 -17.12
CA GLN A 12 -12.52 -67.29 -16.92
C GLN A 12 -11.64 -66.48 -15.96
N ALA A 13 -11.10 -67.14 -14.93
CA ALA A 13 -10.20 -66.51 -13.97
C ALA A 13 -8.95 -65.91 -14.65
N VAL A 14 -8.37 -66.61 -15.64
CA VAL A 14 -7.19 -66.11 -16.37
C VAL A 14 -7.52 -64.87 -17.20
N VAL A 15 -8.69 -64.83 -17.84
CA VAL A 15 -9.14 -63.66 -18.62
C VAL A 15 -9.39 -62.46 -17.72
N ILE A 16 -10.07 -62.66 -16.57
CA ILE A 16 -10.32 -61.59 -15.60
C ILE A 16 -9.00 -61.06 -15.03
N VAL A 17 -8.05 -61.94 -14.69
CA VAL A 17 -6.73 -61.54 -14.20
C VAL A 17 -5.95 -60.77 -15.27
N ALA A 18 -5.95 -61.23 -16.52
CA ALA A 18 -5.27 -60.53 -17.61
C ALA A 18 -5.84 -59.12 -17.84
N VAL A 19 -7.17 -58.97 -17.83
CA VAL A 19 -7.83 -57.66 -17.94
C VAL A 19 -7.56 -56.80 -16.71
N ALA A 20 -7.59 -57.37 -15.51
CA ALA A 20 -7.30 -56.65 -14.27
C ALA A 20 -5.86 -56.11 -14.24
N VAL A 21 -4.87 -56.90 -14.66
CA VAL A 21 -3.47 -56.45 -14.77
C VAL A 21 -3.34 -55.33 -15.80
N LEU A 22 -4.02 -55.42 -16.94
CA LEU A 22 -4.02 -54.35 -17.95
C LEU A 22 -4.61 -53.05 -17.39
N VAL A 23 -5.75 -53.13 -16.70
CA VAL A 23 -6.40 -51.97 -16.07
C VAL A 23 -5.51 -51.38 -14.98
N LEU A 24 -4.93 -52.21 -14.11
CA LEU A 24 -4.03 -51.75 -13.05
C LEU A 24 -2.75 -51.12 -13.61
N ALA A 25 -2.18 -51.66 -14.69
CA ALA A 25 -1.04 -51.06 -15.36
C ALA A 25 -1.39 -49.69 -15.98
N GLY A 26 -2.59 -49.56 -16.57
CA GLY A 26 -3.10 -48.28 -17.07
C GLY A 26 -3.31 -47.24 -15.96
N ILE A 27 -3.82 -47.65 -14.79
CA ILE A 27 -3.97 -46.76 -13.64
C ILE A 27 -2.61 -46.36 -13.07
N LEU A 28 -1.66 -47.29 -12.97
CA LEU A 28 -0.29 -47.00 -12.51
C LEU A 28 0.41 -46.01 -13.44
N ALA A 29 0.26 -46.19 -14.75
CA ALA A 29 0.77 -45.27 -15.76
C ALA A 29 0.26 -43.83 -15.55
N LEU A 30 -1.06 -43.68 -15.36
CA LEU A 30 -1.67 -42.39 -15.06
C LEU A 30 -1.20 -41.81 -13.72
N ALA A 31 -1.01 -42.67 -12.71
CA ALA A 31 -0.55 -42.24 -11.40
C ALA A 31 0.90 -41.74 -11.43
N LEU A 32 1.78 -42.34 -12.24
CA LEU A 32 3.18 -41.92 -12.38
C LEU A 32 3.27 -40.56 -13.10
N ASP A 33 2.67 -40.43 -14.29
CA ASP A 33 2.71 -39.18 -15.06
C ASP A 33 1.94 -38.07 -14.33
N GLY A 34 0.73 -38.37 -13.83
CA GLY A 34 -0.09 -37.40 -13.11
C GLY A 34 0.51 -36.97 -11.77
N GLY A 35 1.13 -37.90 -11.04
CA GLY A 35 1.83 -37.62 -9.79
C GLY A 35 3.05 -36.72 -9.99
N GLY A 36 3.85 -37.00 -11.02
CA GLY A 36 5.01 -36.17 -11.41
C GLY A 36 4.60 -34.75 -11.76
N ILE A 37 3.61 -34.60 -12.65
CA ILE A 37 3.05 -33.31 -13.04
C ILE A 37 2.52 -32.52 -11.83
N TYR A 38 1.81 -33.20 -10.91
CA TYR A 38 1.24 -32.55 -9.74
C TYR A 38 2.30 -32.02 -8.77
N LEU A 39 3.33 -32.81 -8.49
CA LEU A 39 4.42 -32.41 -7.60
C LEU A 39 5.23 -31.26 -8.20
N ASP A 40 5.53 -31.35 -9.49
CA ASP A 40 6.25 -30.31 -10.24
C ASP A 40 5.46 -29.00 -10.28
N LYS A 41 4.14 -29.08 -10.53
CA LYS A 41 3.25 -27.91 -10.47
C LYS A 41 3.27 -27.23 -9.09
N ARG A 42 3.27 -27.99 -7.99
CA ARG A 42 3.39 -27.45 -6.64
C ARG A 42 4.76 -26.81 -6.39
N GLN A 43 5.82 -27.43 -6.87
CA GLN A 43 7.17 -26.90 -6.76
C GLN A 43 7.33 -25.58 -7.52
N LEU A 44 6.79 -25.50 -8.74
CA LEU A 44 6.72 -24.27 -9.52
C LEU A 44 6.00 -23.14 -8.79
N GLN A 45 4.85 -23.42 -8.17
CA GLN A 45 4.10 -22.41 -7.41
C GLN A 45 4.91 -21.91 -6.22
N ASN A 46 5.46 -22.81 -5.40
CA ASN A 46 6.29 -22.43 -4.25
C ASN A 46 7.51 -21.60 -4.65
N ALA A 47 8.14 -21.95 -5.78
CA ALA A 47 9.27 -21.21 -6.32
C ALA A 47 8.86 -19.80 -6.77
N ALA A 48 7.76 -19.69 -7.52
CA ALA A 48 7.21 -18.42 -7.98
C ALA A 48 6.84 -17.51 -6.81
N ASP A 49 6.15 -18.04 -5.79
CA ASP A 49 5.74 -17.29 -4.59
C ASP A 49 6.96 -16.76 -3.82
N SER A 50 7.97 -17.60 -3.60
CA SER A 50 9.21 -17.20 -2.93
C SER A 50 9.96 -16.12 -3.71
N ALA A 51 10.03 -16.25 -5.04
CA ALA A 51 10.66 -15.28 -5.92
C ALA A 51 9.92 -13.94 -5.93
N ALA A 52 8.58 -13.98 -5.98
CA ALA A 52 7.74 -12.79 -6.00
C ALA A 52 7.92 -11.98 -4.72
N LEU A 53 7.86 -12.64 -3.55
CA LEU A 53 8.06 -11.98 -2.25
C LEU A 53 9.47 -11.37 -2.13
N ALA A 54 10.49 -12.09 -2.58
CA ALA A 54 11.87 -11.61 -2.55
C ALA A 54 12.10 -10.40 -3.47
N GLY A 55 11.48 -10.37 -4.66
CA GLY A 55 11.51 -9.21 -5.54
C GLY A 55 10.76 -8.00 -4.95
N ALA A 56 9.55 -8.22 -4.43
CA ALA A 56 8.75 -7.16 -3.82
C ALA A 56 9.43 -6.50 -2.62
N GLU A 57 10.26 -7.23 -1.87
CA GLU A 57 11.02 -6.68 -0.74
C GLU A 57 11.93 -5.49 -1.13
N LEU A 58 12.55 -5.55 -2.31
CA LEU A 58 13.44 -4.47 -2.78
C LEU A 58 12.73 -3.32 -3.49
N LEU A 59 11.40 -3.38 -3.68
CA LEU A 59 10.63 -2.27 -4.27
C LEU A 59 10.59 -1.01 -3.39
N MET A 60 11.01 -1.11 -2.11
CA MET A 60 11.05 0.02 -1.17
C MET A 60 12.28 0.94 -1.36
N ALA A 61 13.25 0.57 -2.21
CA ALA A 61 14.45 1.36 -2.45
C ALA A 61 14.20 2.45 -3.50
N VAL A 62 14.53 3.71 -3.21
CA VAL A 62 14.41 4.81 -4.16
C VAL A 62 15.73 5.55 -4.35
N PRO A 63 16.25 5.64 -5.59
CA PRO A 63 15.66 5.09 -6.83
C PRO A 63 15.78 3.56 -6.90
N ALA A 64 14.75 2.91 -7.47
CA ALA A 64 14.72 1.46 -7.61
C ALA A 64 15.76 1.00 -8.65
N THR A 65 16.52 -0.03 -8.30
CA THR A 65 17.44 -0.70 -9.24
C THR A 65 16.84 -2.03 -9.66
N TYR A 66 16.11 -2.06 -10.78
CA TYR A 66 15.44 -3.27 -11.25
C TYR A 66 16.40 -4.47 -11.41
N PRO A 67 17.66 -4.31 -11.84
CA PRO A 67 18.62 -5.41 -11.83
C PRO A 67 18.81 -6.07 -10.45
N SER A 68 18.88 -5.29 -9.36
CA SER A 68 19.05 -5.85 -8.01
C SER A 68 17.80 -6.61 -7.57
N ILE A 69 16.62 -6.05 -7.86
CA ILE A 69 15.31 -6.67 -7.61
C ILE A 69 15.20 -8.02 -8.34
N HIS A 70 15.50 -8.06 -9.64
CA HIS A 70 15.46 -9.29 -10.44
C HIS A 70 16.47 -10.34 -9.96
N ASN A 71 17.68 -9.91 -9.57
CA ASN A 71 18.70 -10.82 -9.05
C ASN A 71 18.31 -11.42 -7.69
N GLN A 72 17.65 -10.65 -6.82
CA GLN A 72 17.12 -11.18 -5.56
C GLN A 72 15.96 -12.15 -5.78
N ALA A 73 15.03 -11.81 -6.68
CA ALA A 73 13.89 -12.66 -7.02
C ALA A 73 14.36 -14.02 -7.58
N VAL A 74 15.23 -13.99 -8.60
CA VAL A 74 15.72 -15.23 -9.23
C VAL A 74 16.61 -16.05 -8.28
N GLY A 75 17.39 -15.41 -7.41
CA GLY A 75 18.19 -16.10 -6.41
C GLY A 75 17.34 -16.95 -5.45
N ASN A 76 16.12 -16.51 -5.12
CA ASN A 76 15.18 -17.29 -4.31
C ASN A 76 14.37 -18.29 -5.14
N LEU A 77 14.09 -17.97 -6.41
CA LEU A 77 13.48 -18.90 -7.36
C LEU A 77 14.29 -20.19 -7.51
N LEU A 78 15.58 -20.06 -7.79
CA LEU A 78 16.47 -21.20 -8.10
C LEU A 78 16.64 -22.17 -6.92
N LYS A 79 16.58 -21.67 -5.68
CA LYS A 79 16.64 -22.53 -4.47
C LYS A 79 15.48 -23.54 -4.41
N ASN A 80 14.36 -23.22 -5.05
CA ASN A 80 13.15 -24.03 -5.04
C ASN A 80 12.98 -24.88 -6.32
N LEU A 81 13.82 -24.69 -7.34
CA LEU A 81 13.75 -25.41 -8.62
C LEU A 81 14.94 -26.36 -8.80
N PRO A 82 14.73 -27.68 -8.94
CA PRO A 82 15.79 -28.67 -8.97
C PRO A 82 16.50 -28.65 -10.33
N GLY A 83 17.83 -28.85 -10.32
CA GLY A 83 18.63 -28.88 -11.55
C GLY A 83 18.74 -27.53 -12.27
N THR A 84 18.30 -26.44 -11.62
CA THR A 84 18.45 -25.09 -12.16
C THR A 84 19.76 -24.45 -11.70
N SER A 85 20.35 -23.66 -12.58
CA SER A 85 21.52 -22.85 -12.26
C SER A 85 21.65 -21.75 -13.28
N ILE A 86 21.97 -20.55 -12.83
CA ILE A 86 22.36 -19.45 -13.72
C ILE A 86 23.83 -19.18 -13.46
N ALA A 87 24.62 -19.12 -14.53
CA ALA A 87 26.00 -18.66 -14.43
C ALA A 87 25.99 -17.14 -14.17
N GLY A 88 26.15 -16.72 -12.91
CA GLY A 88 26.18 -15.31 -12.51
C GLY A 88 24.81 -14.75 -12.15
N THR A 89 24.53 -13.51 -12.55
CA THR A 89 23.27 -12.79 -12.29
C THR A 89 22.40 -12.76 -13.54
N VAL A 90 21.07 -12.67 -13.39
CA VAL A 90 20.16 -12.52 -14.55
C VAL A 90 20.35 -11.16 -15.22
N CYS A 91 20.73 -10.15 -14.44
CA CYS A 91 21.12 -8.84 -14.94
C CYS A 91 22.41 -8.40 -14.24
N SER A 92 23.42 -7.96 -14.99
CA SER A 92 24.59 -7.28 -14.41
C SER A 92 24.21 -5.84 -14.00
N PRO A 93 25.03 -5.16 -13.18
CA PRO A 93 24.84 -3.73 -12.88
C PRO A 93 24.88 -2.82 -14.12
N SER A 94 25.42 -3.32 -15.24
CA SER A 94 25.48 -2.64 -16.53
C SER A 94 24.31 -2.96 -17.47
N CYS A 95 23.37 -3.81 -17.06
CA CYS A 95 22.17 -4.07 -17.84
C CYS A 95 21.24 -2.84 -17.88
N PRO A 96 20.40 -2.72 -18.93
CA PRO A 96 19.38 -1.69 -18.96
C PRO A 96 18.42 -1.86 -17.77
N ASN A 97 18.05 -0.76 -17.11
CA ASN A 97 17.13 -0.74 -15.97
C ASN A 97 15.69 -0.99 -16.43
N LEU A 98 15.39 -2.21 -16.87
CA LEU A 98 14.07 -2.60 -17.38
C LEU A 98 13.16 -3.07 -16.24
N LYS A 99 11.89 -2.62 -16.26
CA LYS A 99 10.84 -3.10 -15.35
C LYS A 99 10.51 -4.58 -15.56
N THR A 100 10.64 -5.07 -16.79
CA THR A 100 10.26 -6.43 -17.17
C THR A 100 11.36 -7.10 -17.97
N ILE A 101 11.63 -8.36 -17.64
CA ILE A 101 12.57 -9.23 -18.33
C ILE A 101 11.97 -10.62 -18.52
N GLY A 102 12.44 -11.36 -19.54
CA GLY A 102 11.95 -12.72 -19.78
C GLY A 102 10.59 -12.79 -20.45
N LEU A 103 10.13 -11.71 -21.11
CA LEU A 103 8.85 -11.66 -21.82
C LEU A 103 8.62 -12.92 -22.68
N PRO A 104 7.40 -13.47 -22.71
CA PRO A 104 7.09 -14.65 -23.51
C PRO A 104 7.31 -14.39 -25.00
N GLY A 105 7.99 -15.31 -25.67
CA GLY A 105 8.14 -15.29 -27.13
C GLY A 105 6.87 -15.78 -27.84
N MET A 106 6.98 -16.04 -29.14
CA MET A 106 5.88 -16.62 -29.95
C MET A 106 5.43 -18.01 -29.46
N SER A 107 6.24 -18.69 -28.65
CA SER A 107 5.93 -19.96 -28.01
C SER A 107 5.02 -19.84 -26.77
N GLY A 108 4.76 -18.63 -26.27
CA GLY A 108 4.01 -18.41 -25.03
C GLY A 108 4.75 -18.82 -23.76
N ILE A 109 6.06 -19.07 -23.84
CA ILE A 109 6.95 -19.42 -22.73
C ILE A 109 7.96 -18.28 -22.53
N GLY A 110 8.32 -17.99 -21.27
CA GLY A 110 9.32 -16.99 -20.92
C GLY A 110 10.66 -17.18 -21.64
N SER A 111 11.37 -16.08 -21.90
CA SER A 111 12.59 -16.09 -22.71
C SER A 111 13.89 -16.32 -21.93
N ILE A 112 13.85 -16.25 -20.59
CA ILE A 112 15.00 -16.55 -19.73
C ILE A 112 14.96 -18.02 -19.34
N GLY A 113 15.90 -18.82 -19.87
CA GLY A 113 16.09 -20.22 -19.47
C GLY A 113 16.91 -20.36 -18.19
N LEU A 114 16.46 -21.21 -17.28
CA LEU A 114 17.10 -21.47 -15.98
C LEU A 114 17.87 -22.80 -15.91
N GLY A 115 17.91 -23.53 -17.04
CA GLY A 115 18.35 -24.92 -17.09
C GLY A 115 17.20 -25.89 -16.81
N ALA A 116 17.45 -27.18 -17.04
CA ALA A 116 16.51 -28.29 -16.80
C ALA A 116 15.07 -28.10 -17.36
N GLY A 117 14.91 -27.34 -18.45
CA GLY A 117 13.60 -27.10 -19.07
C GLY A 117 12.75 -26.01 -18.39
N TYR A 118 13.30 -25.28 -17.42
CA TYR A 118 12.62 -24.17 -16.74
C TYR A 118 12.85 -22.83 -17.44
N PHE A 119 11.82 -22.01 -17.45
CA PHE A 119 11.84 -20.66 -18.01
C PHE A 119 11.14 -19.67 -17.09
N VAL A 120 11.50 -18.39 -17.15
CA VAL A 120 10.92 -17.36 -16.28
C VAL A 120 10.71 -16.03 -16.98
N GLU A 121 9.70 -15.31 -16.53
CA GLU A 121 9.41 -13.91 -16.75
C GLU A 121 9.31 -13.23 -15.39
N MET A 122 9.95 -12.07 -15.25
CA MET A 122 9.91 -11.28 -14.04
C MET A 122 9.55 -9.85 -14.39
N SER A 123 8.61 -9.27 -13.66
CA SER A 123 8.07 -7.95 -13.99
C SER A 123 7.72 -7.15 -12.74
N VAL A 124 8.15 -5.89 -12.73
CA VAL A 124 7.57 -4.83 -11.91
C VAL A 124 6.36 -4.27 -12.65
N THR A 125 5.16 -4.58 -12.16
CA THR A 125 3.89 -4.20 -12.82
C THR A 125 3.33 -2.88 -12.32
N SER A 126 3.59 -2.54 -11.05
CA SER A 126 3.38 -1.23 -10.44
C SER A 126 4.58 -0.89 -9.55
N SER A 127 4.67 0.34 -9.05
CA SER A 127 5.75 0.77 -8.13
C SER A 127 5.88 -0.10 -6.86
N TYR A 128 4.83 -0.83 -6.50
CA TYR A 128 4.77 -1.70 -5.32
C TYR A 128 4.42 -3.16 -5.64
N THR A 129 4.22 -3.54 -6.91
CA THR A 129 3.81 -4.90 -7.31
C THR A 129 4.86 -5.59 -8.14
N TYR A 130 5.33 -6.74 -7.65
CA TYR A 130 6.26 -7.63 -8.34
C TYR A 130 5.55 -8.92 -8.78
N GLN A 131 5.78 -9.34 -10.01
CA GLN A 131 5.21 -10.54 -10.58
C GLN A 131 6.29 -11.46 -11.14
N VAL A 132 6.13 -12.76 -10.89
CA VAL A 132 6.96 -13.81 -11.45
C VAL A 132 6.07 -14.84 -12.13
N SER A 133 6.37 -15.13 -13.40
CA SER A 133 5.77 -16.24 -14.14
C SER A 133 6.86 -17.25 -14.45
N VAL A 134 6.63 -18.52 -14.11
CA VAL A 134 7.60 -19.61 -14.30
C VAL A 134 6.95 -20.70 -15.15
N TRP A 135 7.69 -21.23 -16.10
CA TRP A 135 7.28 -22.37 -16.92
C TRP A 135 8.26 -23.52 -16.77
N HIS A 136 7.77 -24.75 -16.95
CA HIS A 136 8.60 -25.94 -17.05
C HIS A 136 8.07 -26.87 -18.11
N THR A 137 8.97 -27.39 -18.95
CA THR A 137 8.66 -28.42 -19.93
C THR A 137 8.90 -29.79 -19.29
N HIS A 138 7.86 -30.36 -18.68
CA HIS A 138 7.92 -31.63 -17.96
C HIS A 138 7.91 -32.81 -18.93
N PRO A 139 8.91 -33.72 -18.88
CA PRO A 139 8.86 -34.97 -19.64
C PRO A 139 7.88 -35.96 -19.01
N VAL A 140 7.00 -36.55 -19.82
CA VAL A 140 6.06 -37.59 -19.39
C VAL A 140 6.55 -38.95 -19.86
N ALA A 141 6.48 -39.95 -18.98
CA ALA A 141 7.10 -41.25 -19.23
C ALA A 141 6.17 -42.21 -19.99
N VAL A 142 4.86 -42.15 -19.74
CA VAL A 142 3.91 -43.14 -20.28
C VAL A 142 2.98 -42.57 -21.34
N ALA A 143 2.67 -41.28 -21.30
CA ALA A 143 1.85 -40.60 -22.31
C ALA A 143 2.31 -40.84 -23.77
N PRO A 144 3.61 -40.73 -24.14
CA PRO A 144 4.05 -40.96 -25.52
C PRO A 144 3.86 -42.40 -26.02
N ILE A 145 3.80 -43.40 -25.12
CA ILE A 145 3.49 -44.80 -25.48
C ILE A 145 2.07 -44.90 -26.08
N HIS A 146 1.19 -43.98 -25.70
CA HIS A 146 -0.22 -43.93 -26.13
C HIS A 146 -0.46 -42.88 -27.24
N GLY A 147 0.59 -42.35 -27.87
CA GLY A 147 0.49 -41.38 -28.96
C GLY A 147 0.30 -39.92 -28.52
N PHE A 148 0.38 -39.62 -27.23
CA PHE A 148 0.41 -38.24 -26.73
C PHE A 148 1.82 -37.62 -26.90
N GLN A 149 1.92 -36.31 -26.68
CA GLN A 149 3.20 -35.63 -26.67
C GLN A 149 4.10 -36.18 -25.54
N SER A 150 5.42 -36.19 -25.78
CA SER A 150 6.42 -36.64 -24.81
C SER A 150 6.70 -35.63 -23.70
N THR A 151 6.13 -34.42 -23.79
CA THR A 151 6.27 -33.36 -22.82
C THR A 151 4.95 -32.62 -22.59
N VAL A 152 4.82 -32.02 -21.40
CA VAL A 152 3.72 -31.13 -21.02
C VAL A 152 4.33 -29.84 -20.46
N THR A 153 3.83 -28.69 -20.90
CA THR A 153 4.23 -27.40 -20.34
C THR A 153 3.39 -27.07 -19.12
N LEU A 154 4.04 -26.90 -17.98
CA LEU A 154 3.45 -26.40 -16.75
C LEU A 154 3.82 -24.92 -16.59
N ALA A 155 2.93 -24.13 -15.99
CA ALA A 155 3.17 -22.73 -15.71
C ALA A 155 2.67 -22.39 -14.31
N ALA A 156 3.40 -21.57 -13.56
CA ALA A 156 2.95 -20.99 -12.30
C ALA A 156 3.15 -19.48 -12.35
N ARG A 157 2.25 -18.73 -11.71
CA ARG A 157 2.35 -17.27 -11.60
C ARG A 157 2.14 -16.90 -10.15
N ALA A 158 2.96 -15.97 -9.69
CA ALA A 158 2.87 -15.40 -8.36
C ALA A 158 3.01 -13.89 -8.44
N THR A 159 2.23 -13.19 -7.63
CA THR A 159 2.31 -11.75 -7.47
C THR A 159 2.52 -11.43 -5.99
N ALA A 160 3.42 -10.50 -5.71
CA ALA A 160 3.66 -10.00 -4.38
C ALA A 160 3.62 -8.48 -4.39
N GLN A 161 3.09 -7.91 -3.32
CA GLN A 161 2.99 -6.47 -3.14
C GLN A 161 3.77 -6.04 -1.92
N ASN A 162 4.44 -4.89 -2.04
CA ASN A 162 5.12 -4.21 -0.96
C ASN A 162 4.94 -2.70 -1.11
N ALA A 163 3.99 -2.13 -0.38
CA ALA A 163 3.72 -0.70 -0.34
C ALA A 163 4.06 -0.07 1.01
N ASN A 164 5.00 -0.66 1.77
CA ASN A 164 5.52 -0.05 2.98
C ASN A 164 6.47 1.10 2.60
N LEU A 165 5.89 2.27 2.33
CA LEU A 165 6.61 3.45 1.85
C LEU A 165 7.39 4.11 3.00
N PRO A 166 8.72 4.25 2.90
CA PRO A 166 9.55 4.80 3.97
C PRO A 166 9.61 6.33 3.88
N TYR A 167 8.44 6.97 3.87
CA TYR A 167 8.32 8.42 3.75
C TYR A 167 7.33 8.95 4.79
N ALA A 168 7.62 10.10 5.36
CA ALA A 168 6.66 10.80 6.23
C ALA A 168 5.54 11.43 5.38
N VAL A 169 5.87 11.94 4.20
CA VAL A 169 4.91 12.55 3.27
C VAL A 169 5.10 11.95 1.88
N VAL A 170 4.02 11.46 1.29
CA VAL A 170 3.97 10.89 -0.06
C VAL A 170 2.93 11.66 -0.87
N LEU A 171 3.36 12.22 -1.99
CA LEU A 171 2.50 13.03 -2.86
C LEU A 171 2.43 12.41 -4.25
N LEU A 172 1.23 11.98 -4.61
CA LEU A 172 0.99 11.06 -5.73
C LEU A 172 0.65 11.74 -7.05
N GLN A 173 0.39 13.05 -7.06
CA GLN A 173 0.00 13.74 -8.28
C GLN A 173 1.07 13.64 -9.37
N ASP A 174 0.65 13.19 -10.54
CA ASP A 174 1.50 13.13 -11.73
C ASP A 174 1.35 14.39 -12.55
N LYS A 175 2.44 15.10 -12.75
CA LYS A 175 2.47 16.32 -13.55
C LYS A 175 2.37 15.96 -15.04
N PRO A 176 1.36 16.45 -15.79
CA PRO A 176 1.48 16.49 -17.25
C PRO A 176 2.67 17.38 -17.62
N ALA A 177 3.37 17.07 -18.72
CA ALA A 177 4.60 17.76 -19.18
C ALA A 177 4.53 19.32 -19.29
N TYR A 178 3.36 19.94 -19.12
CA TYR A 178 3.12 21.39 -19.22
C TYR A 178 2.49 22.03 -17.97
N ALA A 179 2.28 21.28 -16.89
CA ALA A 179 1.69 21.85 -15.67
C ALA A 179 2.71 22.73 -14.92
N THR A 180 2.25 23.75 -14.20
CA THR A 180 3.09 24.71 -13.45
C THR A 180 2.94 24.56 -11.94
N PHE A 181 2.22 23.53 -11.49
CA PHE A 181 1.92 23.30 -10.08
C PHE A 181 2.85 22.22 -9.52
N SER A 182 3.18 22.38 -8.25
CA SER A 182 4.02 21.47 -7.46
C SER A 182 3.13 20.70 -6.49
N ASN A 183 3.45 19.45 -6.21
CA ASN A 183 2.61 18.63 -5.33
C ASN A 183 2.69 19.09 -3.89
N PHE A 184 3.87 19.54 -3.49
CA PHE A 184 4.10 20.17 -2.20
C PHE A 184 4.23 21.66 -2.39
N ASN A 185 3.55 22.45 -1.55
CA ASN A 185 3.75 23.89 -1.50
C ASN A 185 3.54 24.41 -0.07
N VAL A 186 4.26 25.48 0.29
CA VAL A 186 4.11 26.21 1.53
C VAL A 186 3.68 27.65 1.23
N ASN A 187 2.47 27.99 1.67
CA ASN A 187 1.91 29.34 1.55
C ASN A 187 1.74 29.98 2.93
N GLY A 188 2.78 30.68 3.39
CA GLY A 188 2.77 31.39 4.67
C GLY A 188 4.09 32.10 4.92
N THR A 189 4.08 33.11 5.79
CA THR A 189 5.29 33.86 6.14
C THR A 189 5.26 34.25 7.63
N PRO A 190 5.99 33.53 8.51
CA PRO A 190 6.74 32.30 8.26
C PRO A 190 5.82 31.06 8.25
N GLY A 191 5.78 30.27 7.17
CA GLY A 191 5.11 28.97 7.14
C GLY A 191 6.13 27.86 6.89
N GLY A 192 5.90 26.65 7.39
CA GLY A 192 6.80 25.54 7.08
C GLY A 192 6.36 24.18 7.61
N ILE A 193 7.14 23.16 7.28
CA ILE A 193 7.03 21.81 7.80
C ILE A 193 8.31 21.42 8.53
N SER A 194 8.18 20.77 9.67
CA SER A 194 9.26 20.15 10.41
C SER A 194 9.07 18.64 10.41
N LEU A 195 10.04 17.94 9.83
CA LEU A 195 10.10 16.50 9.77
C LEU A 195 10.99 16.03 10.90
N GLN A 196 10.49 15.11 11.70
CA GLN A 196 11.20 14.59 12.87
C GLN A 196 11.41 13.09 12.69
N GLY A 197 12.63 12.62 12.94
CA GLY A 197 12.90 11.19 12.97
C GLY A 197 12.31 10.55 14.23
N PRO A 198 12.18 9.21 14.28
CA PRO A 198 11.61 8.49 15.43
C PRO A 198 12.45 8.57 16.72
N GLY A 199 13.57 9.30 16.72
CA GLY A 199 14.52 9.36 17.83
C GLY A 199 15.25 8.03 18.00
N GLY A 200 16.37 7.85 17.27
CA GLY A 200 17.17 6.64 17.32
C GLY A 200 18.44 6.73 16.47
N THR A 201 19.33 5.74 16.58
CA THR A 201 20.60 5.67 15.82
C THR A 201 20.48 4.92 14.50
N ASN A 202 19.30 4.36 14.18
CA ASN A 202 19.12 3.58 12.96
C ASN A 202 19.03 4.52 11.75
N LEU A 203 20.04 4.45 10.88
CA LEU A 203 20.14 5.26 9.66
C LEU A 203 19.13 4.82 8.58
N SER A 204 18.45 3.67 8.78
CA SER A 204 17.42 3.14 7.89
C SER A 204 16.00 3.59 8.22
N ASP A 205 15.81 4.36 9.30
CA ASP A 205 14.53 4.97 9.65
C ASP A 205 14.30 6.21 8.77
N HIS A 206 14.08 5.98 7.47
CA HIS A 206 13.92 7.06 6.50
C HIS A 206 12.54 7.70 6.65
N GLY A 207 12.49 8.97 7.07
CA GLY A 207 11.35 9.86 6.89
C GLY A 207 11.47 10.66 5.59
N GLY A 208 10.83 11.83 5.52
CA GLY A 208 11.04 12.76 4.41
C GLY A 208 9.81 13.02 3.55
N ILE A 209 10.01 13.74 2.44
CA ILE A 209 8.95 14.06 1.47
C ILE A 209 9.30 13.42 0.14
N PHE A 210 8.37 12.61 -0.36
CA PHE A 210 8.40 12.07 -1.71
C PHE A 210 7.31 12.73 -2.56
N SER A 211 7.66 13.11 -3.79
CA SER A 211 6.73 13.66 -4.79
C SER A 211 6.87 12.99 -6.14
N ASN A 212 5.75 12.57 -6.73
CA ASN A 212 5.69 12.16 -8.14
C ASN A 212 5.90 13.33 -9.14
N ALA A 213 5.88 14.56 -8.67
CA ALA A 213 6.15 15.76 -9.46
C ALA A 213 7.26 16.59 -8.82
N SER A 214 7.01 17.87 -8.52
CA SER A 214 7.94 18.79 -7.87
C SER A 214 7.59 19.09 -6.41
N ILE A 215 8.58 19.55 -5.65
CA ILE A 215 8.47 20.02 -4.27
C ILE A 215 8.78 21.52 -4.25
N ALA A 216 7.77 22.37 -4.03
CA ALA A 216 7.98 23.80 -3.88
C ALA A 216 8.14 24.17 -2.40
N PRO A 217 9.28 24.74 -1.97
CA PRO A 217 9.48 25.19 -0.60
C PRO A 217 8.66 26.44 -0.26
N GLY A 218 8.06 27.10 -1.26
CA GLY A 218 7.32 28.34 -1.05
C GLY A 218 8.18 29.47 -0.47
N ASN A 219 7.57 30.31 0.37
CA ASN A 219 8.19 31.55 0.86
C ASN A 219 8.66 31.49 2.34
N GLY A 220 8.60 30.30 2.97
CA GLY A 220 9.06 30.10 4.35
C GLY A 220 10.58 30.03 4.48
N THR A 221 11.13 30.47 5.62
CA THR A 221 12.57 30.41 5.91
C THR A 221 12.85 29.96 7.36
N PRO A 222 13.25 28.70 7.60
CA PRO A 222 13.19 27.57 6.68
C PRO A 222 11.73 27.16 6.42
N SER A 223 11.43 26.75 5.20
CA SER A 223 10.12 26.20 4.86
C SER A 223 10.06 24.69 5.10
N ILE A 224 11.21 24.00 5.04
CA ILE A 224 11.33 22.58 5.35
C ILE A 224 12.50 22.44 6.33
N SER A 225 12.23 21.81 7.47
CA SER A 225 13.25 21.52 8.48
C SER A 225 13.28 20.04 8.81
N PHE A 226 14.48 19.46 8.90
CA PHE A 226 14.71 18.10 9.36
C PHE A 226 15.32 18.14 10.76
N THR A 227 14.69 17.47 11.71
CA THR A 227 15.16 17.36 13.09
C THR A 227 15.54 15.90 13.38
N GLY A 228 16.83 15.68 13.67
CA GLY A 228 17.39 14.32 13.73
C GLY A 228 17.47 13.66 12.35
N ASN A 229 17.60 12.33 12.33
CA ASN A 229 17.56 11.52 11.10
C ASN A 229 16.10 11.42 10.59
N ALA A 230 15.60 12.49 9.95
CA ALA A 230 14.22 12.60 9.49
C ALA A 230 14.04 12.33 7.98
N GLY A 231 15.08 11.80 7.32
CA GLY A 231 15.05 11.45 5.89
C GLY A 231 15.52 12.57 4.95
N ASP A 232 15.00 12.57 3.72
CA ASP A 232 15.39 13.51 2.66
C ASP A 232 14.19 13.94 1.79
N LEU A 233 14.45 14.64 0.69
CA LEU A 233 13.48 15.02 -0.32
C LEU A 233 13.73 14.23 -1.60
N TRP A 234 12.67 13.66 -2.16
CA TRP A 234 12.71 12.96 -3.45
C TRP A 234 11.62 13.48 -4.38
N ALA A 235 11.99 13.71 -5.62
CA ALA A 235 11.07 14.16 -6.66
C ALA A 235 11.34 13.43 -7.98
N VAL A 236 10.28 13.02 -8.65
CA VAL A 236 10.37 12.35 -9.96
C VAL A 236 10.52 13.36 -11.09
N ASP A 237 9.75 14.46 -11.05
CA ASP A 237 9.76 15.51 -12.09
C ASP A 237 9.89 16.90 -11.45
N GLU A 238 11.05 17.14 -10.85
CA GLU A 238 11.36 18.39 -10.18
C GLU A 238 11.61 19.55 -11.17
N SER A 239 10.93 20.68 -10.98
CA SER A 239 11.08 21.82 -11.87
C SER A 239 12.38 22.58 -11.60
N ASN A 240 12.97 23.21 -12.62
CA ASN A 240 14.19 24.01 -12.43
C ASN A 240 13.99 25.16 -11.43
N THR A 241 12.80 25.76 -11.42
CA THR A 241 12.44 26.87 -10.51
C THR A 241 12.33 26.39 -9.07
N ASP A 242 11.61 25.30 -8.83
CA ASP A 242 11.43 24.72 -7.50
C ASP A 242 12.75 24.16 -6.96
N ARG A 243 13.56 23.52 -7.81
CA ARG A 243 14.92 23.09 -7.47
C ARG A 243 15.80 24.26 -7.07
N ALA A 244 15.78 25.37 -7.81
CA ALA A 244 16.53 26.56 -7.45
C ALA A 244 16.07 27.13 -6.09
N ALA A 245 14.76 27.11 -5.82
CA ALA A 245 14.20 27.55 -4.54
C ALA A 245 14.59 26.63 -3.38
N LEU A 246 14.60 25.30 -3.56
CA LEU A 246 15.00 24.33 -2.53
C LEU A 246 16.47 24.47 -2.15
N ASN A 247 17.33 24.75 -3.13
CA ASN A 247 18.76 24.93 -2.92
C ASN A 247 19.13 26.37 -2.55
N ALA A 248 18.16 27.27 -2.40
CA ALA A 248 18.40 28.62 -1.92
C ALA A 248 18.85 28.59 -0.44
N PRO A 249 19.70 29.53 0.00
CA PRO A 249 20.17 29.58 1.38
C PRO A 249 19.01 29.57 2.38
N ASN A 250 19.08 28.68 3.37
CA ASN A 250 18.09 28.51 4.44
C ASN A 250 16.67 28.09 4.02
N ALA A 251 16.43 27.71 2.76
CA ALA A 251 15.13 27.16 2.37
C ALA A 251 14.85 25.81 3.06
N VAL A 252 15.87 24.93 3.04
CA VAL A 252 15.86 23.63 3.72
C VAL A 252 16.98 23.59 4.76
N GLN A 253 16.68 23.12 5.98
CA GLN A 253 17.64 23.02 7.08
C GLN A 253 17.56 21.66 7.77
N GLY A 254 18.66 21.19 8.35
CA GLY A 254 18.70 19.93 9.12
C GLY A 254 19.69 18.89 8.58
N GLN A 255 19.44 17.61 8.90
CA GLN A 255 20.25 16.46 8.47
C GLN A 255 19.72 15.85 7.16
N GLN A 256 19.83 16.59 6.06
CA GLN A 256 19.54 16.11 4.70
C GLN A 256 20.83 15.83 3.89
N THR A 257 20.74 15.06 2.79
CA THR A 257 21.86 14.92 1.85
C THR A 257 22.27 16.29 1.32
N SER A 258 23.57 16.53 1.20
CA SER A 258 24.08 17.78 0.64
C SER A 258 23.63 17.94 -0.81
N SER A 259 23.32 19.18 -1.19
CA SER A 259 22.89 19.64 -2.53
C SER A 259 23.57 18.90 -3.69
N PRO A 260 22.84 18.57 -4.79
CA PRO A 260 21.49 19.06 -5.11
C PRO A 260 20.36 18.24 -4.48
N ILE A 261 19.43 18.94 -3.85
CA ILE A 261 18.12 18.42 -3.44
C ILE A 261 17.03 18.90 -4.43
N PRO A 262 15.90 18.18 -4.57
CA PRO A 262 15.67 16.85 -4.05
C PRO A 262 16.45 15.80 -4.86
N LEU A 263 16.64 14.65 -4.23
CA LEU A 263 17.16 13.44 -4.85
C LEU A 263 16.19 12.92 -5.93
N ALA A 264 16.71 12.15 -6.87
CA ALA A 264 15.89 11.55 -7.92
C ALA A 264 14.94 10.49 -7.33
N GLY A 265 13.63 10.68 -7.57
CA GLY A 265 12.58 9.72 -7.25
C GLY A 265 12.29 8.76 -8.41
N SER A 266 11.61 7.66 -8.11
CA SER A 266 10.95 6.80 -9.12
C SER A 266 9.45 6.88 -8.91
N HIS A 267 8.68 7.02 -10.00
CA HIS A 267 7.22 7.16 -9.95
C HIS A 267 6.56 6.12 -9.04
N LEU A 268 5.70 6.60 -8.14
CA LEU A 268 4.89 5.80 -7.23
C LEU A 268 3.44 5.76 -7.72
N ASP A 269 2.97 4.56 -8.04
CA ASP A 269 1.55 4.32 -8.29
C ASP A 269 0.72 4.45 -7.00
N PHE A 270 -0.58 4.68 -7.17
CA PHE A 270 -1.56 4.71 -6.08
C PHE A 270 -1.55 3.40 -5.27
N PRO A 271 -1.14 3.41 -3.99
CA PRO A 271 -1.13 2.20 -3.16
C PRO A 271 -2.56 1.82 -2.81
N ASN A 272 -3.08 0.68 -3.26
CA ASN A 272 -4.46 0.29 -2.95
C ASN A 272 -4.57 -0.38 -1.57
N TYR A 273 -4.75 0.40 -0.50
CA TYR A 273 -4.98 -0.16 0.84
C TYR A 273 -6.39 -0.78 0.94
N PRO A 274 -6.53 -1.99 1.51
CA PRO A 274 -7.83 -2.63 1.68
C PRO A 274 -8.73 -1.81 2.62
N GLU A 275 -9.93 -1.48 2.15
CA GLU A 275 -10.98 -0.87 2.97
C GLU A 275 -11.49 -1.90 3.99
N PRO A 276 -11.72 -1.52 5.26
CA PRO A 276 -12.39 -2.41 6.21
C PRO A 276 -13.84 -2.67 5.77
N PRO A 277 -14.44 -3.79 6.20
CA PRO A 277 -15.83 -4.09 5.88
C PRO A 277 -16.76 -2.98 6.39
N PRO A 278 -17.77 -2.55 5.61
CA PRO A 278 -18.68 -1.49 6.02
C PRO A 278 -19.38 -1.79 7.35
N PRO A 279 -19.51 -0.81 8.27
CA PRO A 279 -20.17 -1.04 9.55
C PRO A 279 -21.65 -1.45 9.39
N ALA A 280 -22.11 -2.40 10.20
CA ALA A 280 -23.49 -2.90 10.14
C ALA A 280 -24.54 -1.92 10.70
N VAL A 281 -24.12 -0.94 11.51
CA VAL A 281 -25.02 0.03 12.16
C VAL A 281 -24.91 1.36 11.44
N SER A 282 -26.06 1.99 11.18
CA SER A 282 -26.15 3.30 10.54
C SER A 282 -26.77 4.34 11.47
N TYR A 283 -26.25 5.56 11.42
CA TYR A 283 -26.67 6.73 12.17
C TYR A 283 -26.92 7.88 11.19
N ASN A 284 -27.89 8.75 11.51
CA ASN A 284 -28.16 9.92 10.67
C ASN A 284 -26.95 10.86 10.61
N GLY A 285 -26.42 11.25 11.76
CA GLY A 285 -25.36 12.25 11.95
C GLY A 285 -25.27 12.56 13.45
N LYS A 286 -24.25 13.28 13.90
CA LYS A 286 -24.16 13.67 15.33
C LYS A 286 -23.56 15.05 15.50
N THR A 287 -24.33 15.94 16.10
CA THR A 287 -23.83 17.23 16.59
C THR A 287 -23.60 17.14 18.09
N VAL A 288 -22.35 17.30 18.52
CA VAL A 288 -21.96 17.39 19.93
C VAL A 288 -22.01 18.86 20.33
N VAL A 289 -22.98 19.19 21.17
CA VAL A 289 -23.25 20.54 21.67
C VAL A 289 -23.00 20.59 23.16
N ASN A 290 -21.94 21.28 23.58
CA ASN A 290 -21.54 21.47 24.99
C ASN A 290 -21.23 20.15 25.76
N GLY A 291 -20.20 20.17 26.60
CA GLY A 291 -19.78 18.99 27.38
C GLY A 291 -19.24 17.83 26.53
N THR A 292 -19.25 16.63 27.11
CA THR A 292 -18.64 15.43 26.52
C THR A 292 -19.70 14.47 25.97
N SER A 293 -19.51 13.94 24.76
CA SER A 293 -20.34 12.87 24.19
C SER A 293 -19.50 11.77 23.56
N TYR A 294 -19.90 10.52 23.81
CA TYR A 294 -19.34 9.35 23.13
C TYR A 294 -19.99 9.17 21.75
N LEU A 295 -19.17 8.93 20.76
CA LEU A 295 -19.54 8.63 19.38
C LEU A 295 -19.36 7.12 19.17
N CYS A 296 -20.33 6.50 18.51
CA CYS A 296 -20.35 5.06 18.29
C CYS A 296 -19.77 4.73 16.90
N PRO A 297 -18.97 3.66 16.76
CA PRO A 297 -18.56 3.22 15.42
C PRO A 297 -19.79 2.81 14.60
N GLY A 298 -19.77 3.13 13.31
CA GLY A 298 -20.91 2.97 12.42
C GLY A 298 -20.80 3.80 11.15
N GLN A 299 -21.80 3.63 10.29
CA GLN A 299 -22.01 4.48 9.13
C GLN A 299 -22.78 5.74 9.52
N TYR A 300 -22.30 6.90 9.13
CA TYR A 300 -22.92 8.19 9.36
C TYR A 300 -23.39 8.77 8.02
N THR A 301 -24.70 8.86 7.82
CA THR A 301 -25.30 9.34 6.57
C THR A 301 -25.26 10.87 6.41
N ASN A 302 -24.77 11.59 7.42
CA ASN A 302 -24.69 13.05 7.53
C ASN A 302 -23.55 13.41 8.51
N ALA A 303 -23.30 14.71 8.70
CA ALA A 303 -22.10 15.18 9.36
C ALA A 303 -21.97 14.75 10.82
N ILE A 304 -20.72 14.53 11.23
CA ILE A 304 -20.31 14.61 12.63
C ILE A 304 -19.81 16.03 12.89
N SER A 305 -20.43 16.74 13.81
CA SER A 305 -20.02 18.10 14.16
C SER A 305 -19.74 18.22 15.64
N VAL A 306 -18.56 18.74 15.99
CA VAL A 306 -18.19 19.03 17.38
C VAL A 306 -18.07 20.54 17.51
N GLN A 307 -19.00 21.16 18.23
CA GLN A 307 -19.01 22.62 18.40
C GLN A 307 -17.90 23.10 19.33
N ASN A 308 -17.62 24.40 19.28
CA ASN A 308 -16.65 25.03 20.17
C ASN A 308 -16.99 24.75 21.66
N GLY A 309 -15.98 24.37 22.44
CA GLY A 309 -16.13 23.99 23.85
C GLY A 309 -16.72 22.60 24.10
N ALA A 310 -17.11 21.86 23.06
CA ALA A 310 -17.61 20.50 23.17
C ALA A 310 -16.51 19.45 22.97
N ILE A 311 -16.69 18.27 23.55
CA ILE A 311 -15.75 17.13 23.46
C ILE A 311 -16.48 15.92 22.87
N GLY A 312 -16.11 15.53 21.65
CA GLY A 312 -16.51 14.27 21.05
C GLY A 312 -15.45 13.19 21.31
N ILE A 313 -15.84 12.07 21.92
CA ILE A 313 -14.97 10.92 22.15
C ILE A 313 -15.38 9.78 21.22
N LEU A 314 -14.49 9.39 20.31
CA LEU A 314 -14.66 8.24 19.42
C LEU A 314 -14.36 6.95 20.20
N LEU A 315 -15.35 6.08 20.30
CA LEU A 315 -15.12 4.69 20.72
C LEU A 315 -14.35 3.92 19.64
N PRO A 316 -13.63 2.84 20.00
CA PRO A 316 -12.80 2.10 19.05
C PRO A 316 -13.65 1.46 17.95
N GLY A 317 -13.22 1.58 16.69
CA GLY A 317 -13.97 1.04 15.55
C GLY A 317 -13.86 1.86 14.27
N VAL A 318 -14.73 1.51 13.32
CA VAL A 318 -14.81 2.10 11.98
C VAL A 318 -15.90 3.18 11.96
N TYR A 319 -15.56 4.37 11.48
CA TYR A 319 -16.48 5.49 11.29
C TYR A 319 -16.55 5.85 9.82
N GLN A 320 -17.60 5.41 9.12
CA GLN A 320 -17.77 5.71 7.71
C GLN A 320 -18.71 6.90 7.54
N ILE A 321 -18.21 8.05 7.08
CA ILE A 321 -18.97 9.29 6.96
C ILE A 321 -19.26 9.59 5.48
N GLN A 322 -20.52 9.45 5.09
CA GLN A 322 -20.94 9.50 3.68
C GLN A 322 -21.34 10.91 3.20
N ALA A 323 -21.98 11.72 4.05
CA ALA A 323 -22.42 13.08 3.67
C ALA A 323 -21.93 14.15 4.65
N ASN A 324 -21.52 15.30 4.11
CA ASN A 324 -21.10 16.51 4.83
C ASN A 324 -19.90 16.34 5.80
N GLY A 325 -19.32 15.14 5.88
CA GLY A 325 -18.05 14.80 6.57
C GLY A 325 -18.03 15.13 8.06
N ALA A 326 -16.89 15.61 8.56
CA ALA A 326 -16.71 16.02 9.95
C ALA A 326 -16.33 17.51 10.05
N ASN A 327 -17.04 18.26 10.90
CA ASN A 327 -16.75 19.66 11.21
C ASN A 327 -16.37 19.79 12.70
N ILE A 328 -15.08 19.95 12.96
CA ILE A 328 -14.51 20.03 14.30
C ILE A 328 -14.16 21.49 14.61
N GLN A 329 -14.85 22.05 15.61
CA GLN A 329 -14.59 23.38 16.20
C GLN A 329 -14.23 23.27 17.70
N GLY A 330 -14.56 22.14 18.35
CA GLY A 330 -14.16 21.79 19.71
C GLY A 330 -13.05 20.73 19.73
N THR A 331 -13.18 19.74 20.61
CA THR A 331 -12.22 18.62 20.73
C THR A 331 -12.84 17.33 20.21
N LEU A 332 -12.28 16.74 19.16
CA LEU A 332 -12.60 15.38 18.72
C LEU A 332 -11.40 14.47 19.02
N ARG A 333 -11.58 13.44 19.84
CA ARG A 333 -10.49 12.53 20.18
C ARG A 333 -10.92 11.07 20.29
N THR A 334 -9.97 10.16 20.18
CA THR A 334 -10.16 8.77 20.61
C THR A 334 -10.29 8.64 22.14
N LEU A 335 -10.87 7.53 22.55
CA LEU A 335 -10.89 7.09 23.96
C LEU A 335 -9.46 6.92 24.48
N THR A 336 -9.17 7.34 25.71
CA THR A 336 -7.85 7.12 26.34
C THR A 336 -7.88 5.96 27.33
N PRO A 337 -6.73 5.32 27.62
CA PRO A 337 -6.67 4.20 28.57
C PRO A 337 -7.18 4.54 29.97
N ASP A 338 -7.06 5.81 30.39
CA ASP A 338 -7.52 6.29 31.71
C ASP A 338 -9.04 6.33 31.85
N GLU A 339 -9.78 6.19 30.73
CA GLU A 339 -11.25 6.20 30.69
C GLU A 339 -11.85 4.78 30.72
N LEU A 340 -11.01 3.76 30.91
CA LEU A 340 -11.41 2.35 30.93
C LEU A 340 -11.57 1.81 32.36
N PRO A 341 -12.43 0.81 32.59
CA PRO A 341 -13.31 0.17 31.62
C PRO A 341 -14.54 1.03 31.29
N LEU A 342 -14.94 1.02 30.03
CA LEU A 342 -16.15 1.70 29.59
C LEU A 342 -17.29 0.69 29.44
N VAL A 343 -18.41 0.92 30.11
CA VAL A 343 -19.58 0.02 30.09
C VAL A 343 -20.83 0.77 29.66
N GLY A 344 -21.58 0.22 28.71
CA GLY A 344 -22.94 0.67 28.38
C GLY A 344 -23.02 1.85 27.40
N GLN A 345 -21.89 2.38 26.93
CA GLN A 345 -21.89 3.32 25.80
C GLN A 345 -22.06 2.53 24.50
N CYS A 346 -22.96 2.98 23.62
CA CYS A 346 -23.18 2.37 22.31
C CYS A 346 -23.53 0.87 22.33
N ALA A 347 -24.11 0.38 23.43
CA ALA A 347 -24.34 -1.05 23.69
C ALA A 347 -23.05 -1.91 23.63
N THR A 348 -21.88 -1.30 23.83
CA THR A 348 -20.58 -1.99 23.87
C THR A 348 -19.95 -1.88 25.26
N THR A 349 -19.01 -2.80 25.52
CA THR A 349 -18.14 -2.76 26.69
C THR A 349 -16.70 -2.74 26.19
N VAL A 350 -15.92 -1.76 26.62
CA VAL A 350 -14.49 -1.63 26.28
C VAL A 350 -13.68 -1.98 27.52
N PRO A 351 -13.04 -3.16 27.57
CA PRO A 351 -12.24 -3.58 28.72
C PRO A 351 -10.90 -2.85 28.78
N VAL A 352 -10.28 -2.84 29.97
CA VAL A 352 -8.90 -2.37 30.15
C VAL A 352 -7.96 -3.20 29.27
N GLY A 353 -7.06 -2.53 28.55
CA GLY A 353 -6.13 -3.17 27.60
C GLY A 353 -6.73 -3.46 26.22
N ALA A 354 -7.94 -2.99 25.93
CA ALA A 354 -8.49 -3.03 24.58
C ALA A 354 -7.69 -2.15 23.61
N ASP A 355 -7.67 -2.53 22.34
CA ASP A 355 -7.22 -1.67 21.25
C ASP A 355 -8.19 -0.49 21.10
N LEU A 356 -7.68 0.73 21.30
CA LEU A 356 -8.46 1.96 21.28
C LEU A 356 -8.47 2.65 19.91
N GLY A 357 -7.85 2.03 18.91
CA GLY A 357 -7.69 2.64 17.61
C GLY A 357 -9.00 2.77 16.84
N VAL A 358 -9.02 3.78 15.98
CA VAL A 358 -10.15 4.10 15.10
C VAL A 358 -9.66 4.24 13.67
N ILE A 359 -10.57 4.06 12.73
CA ILE A 359 -10.43 4.54 11.36
C ILE A 359 -11.63 5.42 11.04
N VAL A 360 -11.35 6.63 10.56
CA VAL A 360 -12.37 7.57 10.08
C VAL A 360 -12.30 7.60 8.56
N GLU A 361 -13.32 7.01 7.94
CA GLU A 361 -13.51 7.02 6.50
C GLU A 361 -14.40 8.19 6.10
N VAL A 362 -13.96 8.93 5.10
CA VAL A 362 -14.71 10.06 4.56
C VAL A 362 -14.87 9.86 3.08
N ARG A 363 -16.13 9.81 2.64
CA ARG A 363 -16.46 9.71 1.23
C ARG A 363 -16.71 11.09 0.63
N PRO A 364 -15.93 11.52 -0.37
CA PRO A 364 -16.07 12.85 -0.96
C PRO A 364 -17.13 12.89 -2.06
N ASP A 365 -18.38 12.63 -1.71
CA ASP A 365 -19.47 12.68 -2.68
C ASP A 365 -19.67 14.10 -3.23
N ASN A 366 -19.53 14.26 -4.55
CA ASN A 366 -19.77 15.53 -5.25
C ASN A 366 -21.26 15.80 -5.50
N THR A 367 -22.09 15.76 -4.45
CA THR A 367 -23.53 16.05 -4.57
C THR A 367 -23.85 17.46 -5.09
N ALA A 368 -22.88 18.38 -5.05
CA ALA A 368 -23.01 19.75 -5.55
C ALA A 368 -22.67 19.89 -7.06
N GLY A 369 -22.12 18.85 -7.69
CA GLY A 369 -21.79 18.83 -9.12
C GLY A 369 -20.71 19.84 -9.55
N THR A 370 -19.82 20.27 -8.64
CA THR A 370 -18.79 21.27 -8.95
C THR A 370 -17.53 20.61 -9.54
N THR A 371 -16.82 21.32 -10.41
CA THR A 371 -15.55 20.85 -10.98
C THR A 371 -14.34 21.09 -10.08
N THR A 372 -14.51 21.89 -9.03
CA THR A 372 -13.48 22.13 -8.02
C THR A 372 -13.47 21.03 -6.95
N CYS A 373 -14.58 20.31 -6.78
CA CYS A 373 -14.72 19.28 -5.75
C CYS A 373 -14.38 19.77 -4.33
N ASN A 374 -14.46 21.09 -4.10
CA ASN A 374 -14.09 21.81 -2.88
C ASN A 374 -15.21 21.79 -1.86
N LYS A 375 -15.32 20.70 -1.11
CA LYS A 375 -16.23 20.69 0.05
C LYS A 375 -15.52 20.80 1.39
N HIS A 376 -14.22 20.47 1.47
CA HIS A 376 -13.45 20.44 2.72
C HIS A 376 -14.25 19.75 3.85
N ILE A 377 -14.91 18.65 3.50
CA ILE A 377 -15.91 18.03 4.38
C ILE A 377 -15.29 17.44 5.63
N PHE A 378 -13.98 17.19 5.67
CA PHE A 378 -13.27 16.89 6.91
C PHE A 378 -12.45 18.10 7.33
N SER A 379 -12.99 18.90 8.25
CA SER A 379 -12.39 20.17 8.64
C SER A 379 -12.22 20.32 10.14
N ALA A 380 -11.06 20.83 10.53
CA ALA A 380 -10.77 21.30 11.89
C ALA A 380 -10.46 22.79 11.80
N THR A 381 -11.18 23.62 12.56
CA THR A 381 -11.11 25.08 12.47
C THR A 381 -11.12 25.73 13.85
N ALA A 382 -10.74 27.02 13.91
CA ALA A 382 -10.57 27.75 15.18
C ALA A 382 -9.54 27.03 16.09
N THR A 383 -9.66 27.15 17.41
CA THR A 383 -8.77 26.49 18.39
C THR A 383 -9.17 25.03 18.64
N SER A 384 -9.66 24.32 17.62
CA SER A 384 -10.11 22.93 17.75
C SER A 384 -8.94 21.97 18.01
N THR A 385 -9.21 20.85 18.67
CA THR A 385 -8.23 19.76 18.84
C THR A 385 -8.76 18.48 18.19
N LEU A 386 -7.94 17.84 17.35
CA LEU A 386 -8.22 16.53 16.76
C LEU A 386 -7.16 15.53 17.20
N THR A 387 -7.54 14.42 17.83
CA THR A 387 -6.58 13.39 18.25
C THR A 387 -7.06 12.00 17.86
N LEU A 388 -6.32 11.31 17.01
CA LEU A 388 -6.67 9.96 16.54
C LEU A 388 -5.58 8.96 16.88
N THR A 389 -6.00 7.81 17.41
CA THR A 389 -5.13 6.66 17.66
C THR A 389 -5.31 5.62 16.56
N PRO A 390 -4.24 5.14 15.92
CA PRO A 390 -4.34 4.12 14.88
C PRO A 390 -4.55 2.73 15.50
N SER A 391 -5.09 1.80 14.70
CA SER A 391 -5.16 0.38 15.03
C SER A 391 -4.45 -0.47 13.97
N PRO A 392 -3.65 -1.49 14.37
CA PRO A 392 -3.11 -2.48 13.44
C PRO A 392 -4.19 -3.28 12.70
N ARG A 393 -5.43 -3.33 13.21
CA ARG A 393 -6.58 -3.97 12.55
C ARG A 393 -7.02 -3.23 11.29
N TYR A 394 -6.73 -1.94 11.20
CA TYR A 394 -7.06 -1.06 10.09
C TYR A 394 -5.80 -0.57 9.39
N PHE A 395 -4.78 -1.42 9.30
CA PHE A 395 -3.48 -1.12 8.68
C PHE A 395 -2.84 0.16 9.22
N ASN A 396 -3.06 0.53 10.49
CA ASN A 396 -2.61 1.80 11.06
C ASN A 396 -3.08 3.06 10.30
N ILE A 397 -4.17 2.99 9.53
CA ILE A 397 -4.78 4.16 8.90
C ILE A 397 -5.81 4.74 9.87
N SER A 398 -5.62 6.00 10.26
CA SER A 398 -6.55 6.70 11.17
C SER A 398 -7.56 7.55 10.43
N LEU A 399 -7.16 8.11 9.28
CA LEU A 399 -8.02 8.91 8.41
C LEU A 399 -7.88 8.40 6.98
N TYR A 400 -8.99 7.91 6.41
CA TYR A 400 -9.06 7.36 5.07
C TYR A 400 -10.03 8.19 4.23
N ILE A 401 -9.55 8.73 3.13
CA ILE A 401 -10.39 9.47 2.17
C ILE A 401 -10.63 8.56 0.97
N GLU A 402 -11.87 8.13 0.81
CA GLU A 402 -12.26 7.26 -0.30
C GLU A 402 -12.05 7.98 -1.64
N PRO A 403 -11.37 7.37 -2.63
CA PRO A 403 -11.27 7.95 -3.96
C PRO A 403 -12.66 8.02 -4.61
N MET A 404 -13.15 9.24 -4.90
CA MET A 404 -14.43 9.41 -5.60
C MET A 404 -14.36 8.71 -6.99
N PRO A 405 -15.30 7.81 -7.34
CA PRO A 405 -15.31 7.20 -8.67
C PRO A 405 -15.36 8.25 -9.79
N GLY A 406 -14.45 8.17 -10.75
CA GLY A 406 -14.38 9.11 -11.87
C GLY A 406 -13.89 10.52 -11.53
N TRP A 407 -13.30 10.73 -10.34
CA TRP A 407 -12.84 12.05 -9.88
C TRP A 407 -11.94 12.77 -10.89
N GLN A 408 -11.07 12.06 -11.62
CA GLN A 408 -10.16 12.66 -12.61
C GLN A 408 -10.89 13.36 -13.76
N THR A 409 -12.10 12.91 -14.08
CA THR A 409 -12.93 13.51 -15.15
C THR A 409 -13.90 14.56 -14.62
N THR A 410 -14.12 14.59 -13.30
CA THR A 410 -15.07 15.48 -12.64
C THR A 410 -14.38 16.68 -12.00
N CYS A 411 -13.30 16.43 -11.25
CA CYS A 411 -12.51 17.41 -10.52
C CYS A 411 -11.42 18.01 -11.43
N THR A 412 -11.83 18.83 -12.38
CA THR A 412 -10.97 19.35 -13.46
C THR A 412 -10.34 20.70 -13.17
N ALA A 413 -10.65 21.34 -12.03
CA ALA A 413 -9.96 22.56 -11.60
C ALA A 413 -8.61 22.22 -10.95
N ALA A 414 -7.56 22.98 -11.29
CA ALA A 414 -6.22 22.75 -10.74
C ALA A 414 -6.09 23.21 -9.26
N PRO A 415 -5.33 22.49 -8.40
CA PRO A 415 -4.76 21.16 -8.67
C PRO A 415 -5.86 20.11 -8.84
N LEU A 416 -5.78 19.32 -9.91
CA LEU A 416 -6.77 18.26 -10.22
C LEU A 416 -6.89 17.37 -8.99
N GLY A 417 -8.09 17.03 -8.51
CA GLY A 417 -8.23 16.23 -7.30
C GLY A 417 -9.46 16.57 -6.47
N THR A 418 -9.80 15.69 -5.54
CA THR A 418 -10.78 15.99 -4.49
C THR A 418 -10.17 16.97 -3.49
N ASN A 419 -11.02 17.63 -2.70
CA ASN A 419 -10.59 18.62 -1.70
C ASN A 419 -11.40 18.40 -0.43
N VAL A 420 -10.90 17.54 0.45
CA VAL A 420 -11.62 16.91 1.57
C VAL A 420 -11.04 17.33 2.90
N VAL A 421 -9.75 17.12 3.11
CA VAL A 421 -9.08 17.43 4.38
C VAL A 421 -8.64 18.88 4.40
N ARG A 422 -9.14 19.63 5.39
CA ARG A 422 -8.68 20.99 5.66
C ARG A 422 -8.57 21.29 7.14
N PHE A 423 -7.35 21.47 7.62
CA PHE A 423 -7.11 22.05 8.94
C PHE A 423 -6.80 23.53 8.79
N ALA A 424 -7.51 24.38 9.53
CA ALA A 424 -7.40 25.83 9.45
C ALA A 424 -7.54 26.51 10.82
N GLY A 425 -7.24 27.81 10.88
CA GLY A 425 -7.68 28.67 11.98
C GLY A 425 -7.07 28.41 13.35
N GLY A 426 -5.86 27.84 13.42
CA GLY A 426 -5.19 27.55 14.70
C GLY A 426 -5.49 26.16 15.26
N ALA A 427 -6.13 25.28 14.47
CA ALA A 427 -6.44 23.92 14.90
C ALA A 427 -5.17 23.15 15.28
N CYS A 428 -5.23 22.39 16.38
CA CYS A 428 -4.19 21.45 16.77
C CYS A 428 -4.63 20.03 16.37
N TYR A 429 -3.77 19.28 15.69
CA TYR A 429 -4.04 17.88 15.37
C TYR A 429 -2.91 16.98 15.84
N SER A 430 -3.29 15.78 16.29
CA SER A 430 -2.37 14.70 16.60
C SER A 430 -2.97 13.41 16.08
N ILE A 431 -2.63 13.09 14.84
CA ILE A 431 -3.12 11.90 14.16
C ILE A 431 -1.97 10.91 14.14
N GLY A 432 -2.10 9.85 14.93
CA GLY A 432 -1.19 8.71 14.85
C GLY A 432 -1.53 7.83 13.65
N GLY A 433 -0.55 7.16 13.08
CA GLY A 433 -0.73 6.31 11.91
C GLY A 433 -0.72 7.12 10.61
N ALA A 434 -1.52 6.68 9.63
CA ALA A 434 -1.60 7.38 8.35
C ALA A 434 -2.86 8.22 8.17
N ILE A 435 -2.65 9.37 7.52
CA ILE A 435 -3.67 10.12 6.78
C ILE A 435 -3.54 9.69 5.32
N TYR A 436 -4.50 8.92 4.84
CA TYR A 436 -4.48 8.35 3.50
C TYR A 436 -5.61 8.95 2.66
N GLY A 437 -5.25 9.78 1.69
CA GLY A 437 -6.16 10.41 0.74
C GLY A 437 -5.49 10.53 -0.64
N PRO A 438 -5.40 9.42 -1.39
CA PRO A 438 -4.57 9.33 -2.59
C PRO A 438 -5.06 10.22 -3.74
N ALA A 439 -6.33 10.66 -3.71
CA ALA A 439 -6.94 11.56 -4.67
C ALA A 439 -7.27 12.94 -4.06
N ASP A 440 -6.80 13.21 -2.83
CA ASP A 440 -7.15 14.43 -2.08
C ASP A 440 -6.04 15.47 -2.10
N ASN A 441 -6.42 16.71 -2.39
CA ASN A 441 -5.60 17.90 -2.23
C ASN A 441 -5.76 18.39 -0.79
N MET A 442 -4.84 17.96 0.08
CA MET A 442 -4.92 18.25 1.50
C MET A 442 -4.39 19.65 1.81
N VAL A 443 -5.07 20.34 2.71
CA VAL A 443 -4.62 21.63 3.24
C VAL A 443 -4.42 21.52 4.74
N LEU A 444 -3.19 21.70 5.19
CA LEU A 444 -2.85 21.71 6.62
C LEU A 444 -2.37 23.10 7.00
N THR A 445 -2.91 23.67 8.08
CA THR A 445 -2.35 24.90 8.65
C THR A 445 -1.40 24.59 9.79
N GLY A 446 -0.22 25.18 9.76
CA GLY A 446 0.64 25.21 10.94
C GLY A 446 0.07 26.19 11.97
N SER A 447 -0.20 25.70 13.17
CA SER A 447 -0.68 26.49 14.32
C SER A 447 0.34 26.53 15.47
N GLY A 448 1.47 25.84 15.34
CA GLY A 448 2.46 25.66 16.40
C GLY A 448 2.06 24.64 17.48
N CYS A 449 0.85 24.06 17.39
CA CYS A 449 0.39 22.99 18.25
C CYS A 449 -0.07 21.79 17.40
N GLY A 450 0.32 20.59 17.80
CA GLY A 450 0.02 19.36 17.07
C GLY A 450 1.23 18.74 16.37
N THR A 451 1.20 17.42 16.28
CA THR A 451 2.22 16.57 15.64
C THR A 451 1.50 15.43 14.93
N GLY A 452 1.63 15.33 13.61
CA GLY A 452 1.35 14.07 12.93
C GLY A 452 2.40 13.03 13.34
N VAL A 453 1.97 11.81 13.63
CA VAL A 453 2.89 10.72 14.02
C VAL A 453 2.63 9.54 13.10
N GLY A 454 3.41 9.43 12.02
CA GLY A 454 3.26 8.37 11.02
C GLY A 454 3.49 8.89 9.61
N GLN A 455 2.43 8.86 8.77
CA GLN A 455 2.55 9.14 7.33
C GLN A 455 1.36 9.91 6.76
N ILE A 456 1.64 10.84 5.86
CA ILE A 456 0.66 11.50 5.02
C ILE A 456 0.80 10.97 3.60
N VAL A 457 -0.25 10.39 3.05
CA VAL A 457 -0.35 10.04 1.63
C VAL A 457 -1.45 10.88 1.01
N ALA A 458 -1.08 11.81 0.16
CA ALA A 458 -1.99 12.76 -0.46
C ALA A 458 -1.81 12.82 -1.98
N TRP A 459 -2.77 13.40 -2.68
CA TRP A 459 -2.57 13.77 -4.09
C TRP A 459 -1.65 14.99 -4.17
N THR A 460 -2.03 16.06 -3.49
CA THR A 460 -1.17 17.23 -3.23
C THR A 460 -1.29 17.65 -1.77
N LEU A 461 -0.29 18.35 -1.26
CA LEU A 461 -0.26 18.89 0.09
C LEU A 461 0.13 20.36 0.07
N LEU A 462 -0.77 21.20 0.57
CA LEU A 462 -0.54 22.61 0.82
C LEU A 462 -0.41 22.86 2.32
N ILE A 463 0.75 23.34 2.76
CA ILE A 463 0.92 23.93 4.08
C ILE A 463 0.51 25.40 3.98
N ASN A 464 -0.51 25.81 4.73
CA ASN A 464 -1.05 27.16 4.66
C ASN A 464 -0.91 27.89 6.01
N GLY A 465 -0.72 29.21 6.00
CA GLY A 465 -0.62 30.02 7.21
C GLY A 465 0.77 30.07 7.84
N ASN A 466 0.86 30.79 8.96
CA ASN A 466 2.13 31.29 9.52
C ASN A 466 2.72 30.43 10.64
N GLY A 467 2.40 29.14 10.68
CA GLY A 467 2.97 28.22 11.66
C GLY A 467 3.67 27.04 10.99
N THR A 468 4.35 26.25 11.82
CA THR A 468 5.03 25.03 11.39
C THR A 468 4.14 23.81 11.66
N VAL A 469 3.99 22.96 10.65
CA VAL A 469 3.43 21.61 10.80
C VAL A 469 4.54 20.67 11.23
N ASN A 470 4.34 19.91 12.32
CA ASN A 470 5.31 18.92 12.77
C ASN A 470 4.84 17.53 12.36
N GLU A 471 5.65 16.82 11.58
CA GLU A 471 5.42 15.43 11.21
C GLU A 471 6.56 14.58 11.75
N THR A 472 6.23 13.69 12.68
CA THR A 472 7.15 12.70 13.24
C THR A 472 6.99 11.39 12.48
N PHE A 473 8.05 10.97 11.82
CA PHE A 473 8.09 9.66 11.17
C PHE A 473 8.29 8.57 12.22
N ASP A 474 7.39 7.58 12.25
CA ASP A 474 7.53 6.37 13.06
C ASP A 474 7.28 5.14 12.18
N PRO A 475 8.32 4.34 11.85
CA PRO A 475 8.19 3.18 10.99
C PRO A 475 7.29 2.08 11.57
N THR A 476 7.07 2.08 12.90
CA THR A 476 6.19 1.10 13.57
C THR A 476 4.71 1.46 13.45
N LYS A 477 4.41 2.70 13.07
CA LYS A 477 3.05 3.24 12.94
C LYS A 477 2.63 3.45 11.49
N LEU A 478 3.44 3.03 10.52
CA LEU A 478 3.08 3.16 9.11
C LEU A 478 2.00 2.17 8.69
N PRO A 479 1.30 2.47 7.59
CA PRO A 479 0.55 1.48 6.86
C PRO A 479 1.45 0.37 6.35
N TYR A 480 1.03 -0.86 6.58
CA TYR A 480 1.76 -2.02 6.10
C TYR A 480 0.94 -2.72 5.03
N MET A 481 1.52 -2.84 3.84
CA MET A 481 1.09 -3.80 2.83
C MET A 481 2.33 -4.57 2.37
N LYS A 482 2.49 -5.79 2.88
CA LYS A 482 3.49 -6.75 2.44
C LYS A 482 2.85 -8.11 2.38
N GLY A 483 2.72 -8.69 1.19
CA GLY A 483 2.07 -9.99 1.07
C GLY A 483 2.03 -10.53 -0.35
N LEU A 484 1.85 -11.84 -0.44
CA LEU A 484 1.47 -12.51 -1.68
C LEU A 484 0.02 -12.17 -1.99
N THR A 485 -0.23 -11.75 -3.23
CA THR A 485 -1.57 -11.61 -3.77
C THR A 485 -1.80 -12.77 -4.72
N GLN A 486 -2.85 -13.55 -4.45
CA GLN A 486 -3.22 -14.74 -5.22
C GLN A 486 -4.12 -14.40 -6.39
#